data_AF-A0AAV2DGU9-F1
#
_entry.id   AF-A0AAV2DGU9-F1
#
_cell.length_a   1.000
_cell.length_b   1.000
_cell.length_c   1.000
_cell.angle_alpha   90.00
_cell.angle_beta   90.00
_cell.angle_gamma   90.00
#
_symmetry.space_group_name_H-M   'P 1'
#
loop_
_entity.id
_entity.type
_entity.pdbx_description
1 polymer ?
#
loop_
_entity_poly.entity_id
_entity_poly.type
_entity_poly.pdbx_seq_one_letter_code
_entity_poly.pdbx_strand_id
1 'polypeptide(L)'
;MILFQVWDTSIIESAMAAFYNSDLTTMINSIQSNITDNQLQLWGDCEGNQTVYPNVFASESISLACKYAYRNATPGSTLTDEYFLSRLPIV
;
A
#
# COMPACT_ATOMS: atom_id res chain seq x y z
N MET A 1 9.88 -13.11 -10.57
CA MET A 1 8.74 -12.52 -9.84
C MET A 1 8.06 -11.53 -10.76
N ILE A 2 6.73 -11.53 -10.84
CA ILE A 2 5.97 -10.57 -11.66
C ILE A 2 5.52 -9.38 -10.80
N LEU A 3 5.38 -8.19 -11.39
CA LEU A 3 5.12 -6.94 -10.67
C LEU A 3 3.89 -7.03 -9.74
N PHE A 4 2.86 -7.76 -10.14
CA PHE A 4 1.69 -8.01 -9.30
C PHE A 4 2.05 -8.68 -7.95
N GLN A 5 2.88 -9.73 -7.96
CA GLN A 5 3.35 -10.41 -6.74
C GLN A 5 4.22 -9.51 -5.84
N VAL A 6 4.86 -8.50 -6.43
CA VAL A 6 5.64 -7.53 -5.66
C VAL A 6 4.73 -6.72 -4.74
N TRP A 7 3.60 -6.26 -5.28
CA TRP A 7 2.61 -5.46 -4.55
C TRP A 7 1.72 -6.29 -3.64
N ASP A 8 1.31 -7.48 -4.07
CA ASP A 8 0.47 -8.37 -3.27
C ASP A 8 1.16 -8.96 -2.03
N THR A 9 2.49 -9.11 -2.08
CA THR A 9 3.19 -9.92 -1.06
C THR A 9 4.58 -9.40 -0.75
N SER A 10 5.41 -9.16 -1.76
CA SER A 10 6.86 -9.02 -1.53
C SER A 10 7.24 -7.76 -0.76
N ILE A 11 6.58 -6.63 -1.01
CA ILE A 11 6.81 -5.38 -0.25
C ILE A 11 6.43 -5.58 1.22
N ILE A 12 5.29 -6.24 1.48
CA ILE A 12 4.79 -6.48 2.84
C ILE A 12 5.75 -7.40 3.60
N GLU A 13 6.13 -8.53 3.01
CA GLU A 13 7.07 -9.48 3.63
C GLU A 13 8.44 -8.84 3.87
N SER A 14 8.94 -8.05 2.91
CA SER A 14 10.21 -7.34 3.05
C SER A 14 10.15 -6.31 4.18
N ALA A 15 9.07 -5.56 4.31
CA ALA A 15 8.88 -4.61 5.40
C ALA A 15 8.74 -5.29 6.76
N MET A 16 8.00 -6.39 6.82
CA MET A 16 7.84 -7.20 8.03
C MET A 16 9.20 -7.72 8.53
N ALA A 17 10.01 -8.26 7.63
CA ALA A 17 11.36 -8.73 7.96
C ALA A 17 12.31 -7.59 8.32
N ALA A 18 12.26 -6.45 7.62
CA ALA A 18 13.20 -5.34 7.81
C ALA A 18 12.90 -4.49 9.06
N PHE A 19 11.62 -4.29 9.39
CA PHE A 19 11.21 -3.28 10.38
C PHE A 19 10.40 -3.83 11.56
N TYR A 20 9.86 -5.05 11.45
CA TYR A 20 8.89 -5.58 12.41
C TYR A 20 9.27 -6.96 12.95
N ASN A 21 10.55 -7.35 12.90
CA ASN A 21 11.06 -8.64 13.40
C ASN A 21 10.32 -9.87 12.82
N SER A 22 9.83 -9.77 11.58
CA SER A 22 9.00 -10.80 10.94
C SER A 22 7.69 -11.09 11.71
N ASP A 23 7.21 -10.14 12.51
CA ASP A 23 5.99 -10.27 13.32
C ASP A 23 4.84 -9.41 12.75
N LEU A 24 3.82 -10.09 12.24
CA LEU A 24 2.67 -9.44 11.61
C LEU A 24 1.88 -8.58 12.62
N THR A 25 1.76 -9.03 13.87
CA THR A 25 1.03 -8.30 14.91
C THR A 25 1.69 -6.95 15.20
N THR A 26 3.02 -6.90 15.25
CA THR A 26 3.80 -5.68 15.45
C THR A 26 3.62 -4.72 14.29
N MET A 27 3.65 -5.22 13.04
CA MET A 27 3.36 -4.41 11.86
C MET A 27 1.94 -3.83 11.88
N ILE A 28 0.93 -4.66 12.20
CA ILE A 28 -0.48 -4.21 12.31
C ILE A 28 -0.61 -3.11 13.37
N ASN A 29 -0.05 -3.33 14.56
CA ASN A 29 -0.12 -2.35 15.65
C ASN A 29 0.55 -1.02 15.25
N SER A 30 1.69 -1.08 14.57
CA SER A 30 2.39 0.12 14.08
C SER A 30 1.58 0.89 13.04
N ILE A 31 0.89 0.19 12.13
CA ILE A 31 0.01 0.82 11.13
C ILE A 31 -1.17 1.48 11.85
N GLN A 32 -1.84 0.75 12.74
CA GLN A 32 -2.98 1.26 13.51
C GLN A 32 -2.63 2.51 14.32
N SER A 33 -1.44 2.55 14.94
CA SER A 33 -0.99 3.72 15.70
C SER A 33 -0.68 4.95 14.85
N ASN A 34 -0.46 4.78 13.54
CA ASN A 34 -0.14 5.88 12.62
C ASN A 34 -1.38 6.47 11.94
N ILE A 35 -2.55 5.84 12.04
CA ILE A 35 -3.79 6.36 11.47
C ILE A 35 -4.28 7.52 12.34
N THR A 36 -4.54 8.66 11.71
CA THR A 36 -5.07 9.86 12.37
C THR A 36 -6.59 9.93 12.31
N ASP A 37 -7.22 10.65 13.24
CA ASP A 37 -8.67 10.87 13.26
C ASP A 37 -9.20 11.49 11.96
N ASN A 38 -8.42 12.40 11.36
CA ASN A 38 -8.77 13.01 10.07
C ASN A 38 -8.82 11.97 8.93
N GLN A 39 -7.89 11.01 8.92
CA GLN A 39 -7.91 9.93 7.91
C GLN A 39 -9.08 8.97 8.15
N LEU A 40 -9.39 8.65 9.42
CA LEU A 40 -10.56 7.83 9.75
C LEU A 40 -11.86 8.47 9.26
N GLN A 41 -12.00 9.78 9.44
CA GLN A 41 -13.18 10.50 8.95
C GLN A 41 -13.27 10.48 7.41
N LEU A 42 -12.15 10.76 6.73
CA LEU A 42 -12.10 10.78 5.26
C LEU A 42 -12.34 9.42 4.62
N TRP A 43 -11.85 8.33 5.22
CA TRP A 43 -11.98 6.98 4.69
C TRP A 43 -13.26 6.27 5.16
N GLY A 44 -13.80 6.66 6.31
CA GLY A 44 -14.93 6.00 6.97
C GLY A 44 -16.31 6.55 6.59
N ASP A 45 -16.40 7.83 6.20
CA ASP A 45 -17.70 8.46 5.96
C ASP A 45 -18.14 8.37 4.50
N CYS A 46 -19.31 7.77 4.28
CA CYS A 46 -20.01 7.81 2.99
C CYS A 46 -21.08 8.90 2.95
N GLU A 47 -20.85 9.96 2.16
CA GLU A 47 -21.83 10.93 1.70
C GLU A 47 -22.98 10.30 0.89
N GLY A 48 -24.17 10.90 1.02
CA GLY A 48 -25.28 10.71 0.09
C GLY A 48 -25.92 9.31 0.08
N ASN A 49 -26.45 8.85 1.22
CA ASN A 49 -27.17 7.56 1.37
C ASN A 49 -26.41 6.31 0.84
N GLN A 50 -25.12 6.43 0.52
CA GLN A 50 -24.33 5.30 0.04
C GLN A 50 -23.83 4.48 1.22
N THR A 51 -23.84 3.16 1.07
CA THR A 51 -23.31 2.22 2.06
C THR A 51 -21.84 1.89 1.84
N VAL A 52 -21.32 2.11 0.62
CA VAL A 52 -19.95 1.78 0.19
C VAL A 52 -19.47 2.70 -0.93
N TYR A 53 -18.15 2.85 -1.08
CA TYR A 53 -17.48 3.66 -2.11
C TYR A 53 -16.53 2.92 -3.06
N PRO A 54 -17.00 1.88 -3.78
CA PRO A 54 -16.13 1.10 -4.66
C PRO A 54 -15.48 1.95 -5.76
N ASN A 55 -16.18 2.94 -6.31
CA ASN A 55 -15.64 3.79 -7.39
C ASN A 55 -14.51 4.69 -6.90
N VAL A 56 -14.61 5.26 -5.69
CA VAL A 56 -13.57 6.11 -5.12
C VAL A 56 -12.29 5.28 -4.92
N PHE A 57 -12.42 4.12 -4.28
CA PHE A 57 -11.29 3.23 -4.03
C PHE A 57 -10.66 2.69 -5.32
N ALA A 58 -11.48 2.35 -6.33
CA ALA A 58 -10.98 1.90 -7.62
C ALA A 58 -10.24 3.02 -8.38
N SER A 59 -10.78 4.24 -8.37
CA SER A 59 -10.13 5.42 -8.98
C SER A 59 -8.82 5.77 -8.29
N GLU A 60 -8.75 5.68 -6.97
CA GLU A 60 -7.51 5.86 -6.21
C GLU A 60 -6.49 4.76 -6.57
N SER A 61 -6.92 3.51 -6.57
CA SER A 61 -6.07 2.35 -6.87
C SER A 61 -5.40 2.45 -8.24
N ILE A 62 -6.15 2.78 -9.30
CA ILE A 62 -5.56 2.92 -10.65
C ILE A 62 -4.61 4.14 -10.74
N SER A 63 -4.93 5.23 -10.05
CA SER A 63 -4.06 6.41 -9.97
C SER A 63 -2.72 6.08 -9.33
N LEU A 64 -2.74 5.39 -8.18
CA LEU A 64 -1.54 4.96 -7.46
C LEU A 64 -0.75 3.91 -8.26
N ALA A 65 -1.42 2.97 -8.93
CA ALA A 65 -0.76 2.00 -9.77
C ALA A 65 0.06 2.67 -10.90
N CYS A 66 -0.51 3.65 -11.59
CA CYS A 66 0.20 4.42 -12.62
C CYS A 66 1.35 5.24 -12.04
N LYS A 67 1.13 5.90 -10.90
CA LYS A 67 2.12 6.81 -10.30
C LYS A 67 3.30 6.07 -9.66
N TYR A 68 3.05 4.89 -9.08
CA TYR A 68 4.02 4.18 -8.24
C TYR A 68 4.35 2.78 -8.72
N ALA A 69 3.35 1.96 -9.06
CA ALA A 69 3.56 0.55 -9.40
C ALA A 69 4.27 0.35 -10.73
N TYR A 70 3.73 0.92 -11.81
CA TYR A 70 4.32 0.75 -13.13
C TYR A 70 5.51 1.69 -13.36
N ARG A 71 5.59 2.79 -12.61
CA ARG A 71 6.63 3.78 -12.77
C ARG A 71 8.00 3.20 -12.43
N ASN A 72 8.90 3.20 -13.42
CA ASN A 72 10.27 2.67 -13.35
C ASN A 72 10.35 1.14 -13.11
N ALA A 73 9.27 0.40 -13.34
CA ALA A 73 9.26 -1.07 -13.28
C ALA A 73 9.27 -1.66 -14.70
N THR A 74 10.44 -1.64 -15.36
CA THR A 74 10.56 -2.17 -16.73
C THR A 74 10.65 -3.70 -16.73
N PRO A 75 10.07 -4.40 -17.72
CA PRO A 75 10.18 -5.85 -17.81
C PRO A 75 11.64 -6.32 -17.83
N GLY A 76 11.96 -7.33 -17.02
CA GLY A 76 13.32 -7.87 -16.90
C GLY A 76 14.26 -7.08 -15.98
N SER A 77 13.82 -5.93 -15.44
CA SER A 77 14.59 -5.20 -14.43
C SER A 77 14.52 -5.86 -13.05
N THR A 78 15.52 -5.57 -12.22
CA THR A 78 15.51 -5.90 -10.79
C THR A 78 15.04 -4.69 -10.01
N LEU A 79 13.98 -4.86 -9.22
CA LEU A 79 13.51 -3.84 -8.29
C LEU A 79 14.39 -3.88 -7.04
N THR A 80 14.99 -2.74 -6.70
CA THR A 80 15.96 -2.60 -5.60
C THR A 80 15.34 -1.91 -4.39
N ASP A 81 16.15 -1.67 -3.36
CA ASP A 81 15.77 -0.93 -2.15
C ASP A 81 15.17 0.45 -2.46
N GLU A 82 15.61 1.12 -3.52
CA GLU A 82 15.04 2.41 -3.95
C GLU A 82 13.56 2.25 -4.30
N TYR A 83 13.21 1.19 -5.04
CA TYR A 83 11.83 0.88 -5.37
C TYR A 83 11.05 0.49 -4.11
N PHE A 84 11.62 -0.37 -3.26
CA PHE A 84 10.97 -0.81 -2.02
C PHE A 84 10.64 0.36 -1.08
N LEU A 85 11.63 1.17 -0.69
CA LEU A 85 11.46 2.23 0.31
C LEU A 85 10.51 3.34 -0.15
N SER A 86 10.50 3.64 -1.45
CA SER A 86 9.62 4.69 -2.00
C SER A 86 8.17 4.24 -2.20
N ARG A 87 7.90 2.93 -2.25
CA ARG A 87 6.55 2.37 -2.44
C ARG A 87 5.95 1.83 -1.15
N LEU A 88 6.76 1.51 -0.15
CA LEU A 88 6.28 1.02 1.15
C LEU A 88 5.23 1.93 1.80
N PRO A 89 5.32 3.28 1.78
CA PRO A 89 4.27 4.12 2.36
C PRO A 89 2.94 4.14 1.58
N ILE A 90 2.92 3.57 0.37
CA ILE A 90 1.73 3.48 -0.50
C ILE A 90 1.02 2.14 -0.32
N VAL A 91 1.75 1.10 0.13
CA VAL A 91 1.25 -0.24 0.46
C VAL A 91 0.69 -0.23 1.87
#